data_AF-A0A4S1WR96-F1
#
_entry.id   AF-A0A4S1WR96-F1
#
_cell.length_a   1.000
_cell.length_b   1.000
_cell.length_c   1.000
_cell.angle_alpha   90.00
_cell.angle_beta   90.00
_cell.angle_gamma   90.00
#
_symmetry.space_group_name_H-M   'P 1'
#
loop_
_entity.id
_entity.type
_entity.pdbx_description
1 polymer ?
#
loop_
_entity_poly.entity_id
_entity_poly.type
_entity_poly.pdbx_seq_one_letter_code
_entity_poly.pdbx_strand_id
1 'polypeptide(L)' 'MPGYDSGMGRPPLKVKSTVVRLPEGLGERIDKLVGPQRRAAFIREVVEREVDRLEKKEAQ' A
#
# COMPACT_ATOMS: atom_id res chain seq x y z
N MET A 1 19.06 24.47 24.16
CA MET A 1 18.96 23.00 24.18
C MET A 1 19.26 22.49 22.76
N PRO A 2 20.34 21.72 22.57
CA PRO A 2 20.79 21.23 21.26
C PRO A 2 20.08 19.91 20.89
N GLY A 3 19.84 19.71 19.59
CA GLY A 3 19.77 18.41 18.89
C GLY A 3 18.72 17.38 19.34
N TYR A 4 17.55 17.36 18.69
CA TYR A 4 16.71 16.17 18.60
C TYR A 4 16.89 15.55 17.21
N ASP A 5 17.91 14.69 17.06
CA ASP A 5 17.97 13.73 15.96
C ASP A 5 18.25 12.34 16.52
N SER A 6 17.55 11.35 15.93
CA SER A 6 17.81 9.91 15.99
C SER A 6 17.28 9.14 17.21
N GLY A 7 16.12 8.48 17.05
CA GLY A 7 15.61 7.56 18.07
C GLY A 7 14.63 6.47 17.64
N MET A 8 13.67 6.70 16.74
CA MET A 8 12.74 5.64 16.27
C MET A 8 12.34 5.85 14.81
N GLY A 9 13.29 5.64 13.91
CA GLY A 9 13.07 5.67 12.47
C GLY A 9 12.28 4.46 12.00
N ARG A 10 11.02 4.65 11.60
CA ARG A 10 10.51 3.85 10.49
C ARG A 10 11.27 4.32 9.25
N PRO A 11 12.00 3.43 8.54
CA PRO A 11 12.65 3.81 7.30
C PRO A 11 11.63 4.53 6.41
N PRO A 12 11.99 5.67 5.80
CA PRO A 12 11.08 6.37 4.91
C PRO A 12 10.72 5.40 3.78
N LEU A 13 9.47 4.94 3.78
CA LEU A 13 8.95 4.17 2.66
C LEU A 13 8.99 5.15 1.47
N LYS A 14 9.70 4.79 0.40
CA LYS A 14 9.76 5.57 -0.87
C LYS A 14 8.41 5.53 -1.61
N VAL A 15 7.31 5.52 -0.89
CA VAL A 15 5.93 5.45 -1.40
C VAL A 15 5.24 6.75 -1.05
N LYS A 16 4.44 7.27 -1.98
CA LYS A 16 3.59 8.43 -1.73
C LYS A 16 2.26 7.94 -1.14
N SER A 17 1.77 8.63 -0.12
CA SER A 17 0.45 8.32 0.45
C SER A 17 -0.65 8.74 -0.52
N THR A 18 -1.54 7.81 -0.85
CA THR A 18 -2.73 8.06 -1.68
C THR A 18 -3.97 7.60 -0.94
N VAL A 19 -4.96 8.48 -0.85
CA VAL A 19 -6.27 8.16 -0.25
C VAL A 19 -7.17 7.60 -1.34
N VAL A 20 -7.57 6.33 -1.21
CA VAL A 20 -8.47 5.66 -2.16
C VAL A 20 -9.78 5.34 -1.46
N ARG A 21 -10.91 5.67 -2.12
CA ARG A 21 -12.24 5.31 -1.63
C ARG A 21 -12.56 3.89 -2.08
N LEU A 22 -12.78 3.01 -1.12
CA LEU A 22 -13.22 1.65 -1.39
C LEU A 22 -14.75 1.55 -1.22
N PRO A 23 -15.42 0.67 -1.98
CA PRO A 23 -16.82 0.33 -1.74
C PRO A 23 -17.06 -0.16 -0.30
N GLU A 24 -18.29 0.01 0.16
CA GLU A 24 -18.71 -0.41 1.50
C GLU A 24 -18.40 -1.90 1.74
N GLY A 25 -17.85 -2.20 2.92
CA GLY A 25 -17.46 -3.57 3.32
C GLY A 25 -16.23 -4.14 2.61
N LEU A 26 -15.70 -3.53 1.55
CA LEU A 26 -14.51 -4.08 0.86
C LEU A 26 -13.27 -4.01 1.76
N GLY A 27 -13.08 -2.92 2.49
CA GLY A 27 -11.97 -2.77 3.43
C GLY A 27 -12.00 -3.84 4.54
N GLU A 28 -13.18 -4.19 5.03
CA GLU A 28 -13.35 -5.25 6.04
C GLU A 28 -13.11 -6.64 5.45
N ARG A 29 -13.56 -6.89 4.22
CA ARG A 29 -13.30 -8.14 3.51
C ARG A 29 -11.81 -8.36 3.31
N ILE A 30 -11.06 -7.31 2.94
CA ILE A 30 -9.61 -7.37 2.82
C ILE A 30 -9.01 -7.73 4.18
N ASP A 31 -9.34 -7.00 5.25
CA ASP A 31 -8.79 -7.24 6.59
C ASP A 31 -9.06 -8.65 7.11
N LYS A 32 -10.24 -9.22 6.81
CA LYS A 32 -10.56 -10.62 7.15
C LYS A 32 -9.70 -11.64 6.40
N LEU A 33 -9.37 -11.36 5.14
CA LEU A 33 -8.59 -12.27 4.30
C LEU A 33 -7.09 -12.16 4.55
N VAL A 34 -6.57 -10.94 4.64
CA VAL A 34 -5.13 -10.69 4.76
C VAL A 34 -4.71 -10.44 6.19
N GLY A 35 -5.61 -10.31 7.16
CA GLY A 35 -5.27 -10.01 8.55
C GLY A 35 -4.99 -8.52 8.81
N PRO A 36 -4.88 -8.14 10.10
CA PRO A 36 -4.75 -6.75 10.51
C PRO A 36 -3.44 -6.13 10.00
N GLN A 37 -3.44 -4.81 9.75
CA GLN A 37 -2.27 -4.02 9.32
C GLN A 37 -1.66 -4.40 7.96
N ARG A 38 -2.20 -5.40 7.25
CA ARG A 38 -1.72 -5.82 5.91
C ARG A 38 -2.52 -5.27 4.74
N ARG A 39 -3.63 -4.56 4.99
CA ARG A 39 -4.48 -3.94 3.96
C ARG A 39 -3.68 -3.10 2.95
N ALA A 40 -2.81 -2.22 3.44
CA ALA A 40 -2.04 -1.33 2.56
C ALA A 40 -0.98 -2.09 1.74
N ALA A 41 -0.40 -3.17 2.27
CA ALA A 41 0.51 -4.02 1.52
C ALA A 41 -0.25 -4.77 0.41
N PHE A 42 -1.37 -5.39 0.76
CA PHE A 42 -2.24 -6.09 -0.18
C PHE A 42 -2.70 -5.19 -1.34
N ILE A 43 -3.20 -3.99 -1.04
CA ILE A 43 -3.66 -3.06 -2.08
C ILE A 43 -2.50 -2.70 -3.02
N ARG A 44 -1.29 -2.44 -2.50
CA ARG A 44 -0.11 -2.14 -3.32
C ARG A 44 0.25 -3.29 -4.26
N GLU A 45 0.38 -4.50 -3.73
CA GLU A 45 0.74 -5.69 -4.50
C GLU A 45 -0.28 -6.00 -5.61
N VAL A 46 -1.58 -5.88 -5.31
CA VAL A 46 -2.65 -6.10 -6.30
C VAL A 46 -2.61 -5.05 -7.41
N VAL A 47 -2.40 -3.79 -7.04
CA VAL A 47 -2.31 -2.68 -8.01
C VAL A 47 -1.08 -2.85 -8.90
N GLU A 48 0.09 -3.10 -8.33
CA GLU A 48 1.34 -3.33 -9.09
C GLU A 48 1.17 -4.49 -10.08
N ARG A 49 0.63 -5.63 -9.65
CA ARG A 49 0.39 -6.79 -10.52
C ARG A 49 -0.57 -6.48 -11.68
N GLU A 50 -1.63 -5.72 -11.43
CA GLU A 50 -2.60 -5.40 -12.48
C GLU A 50 -2.03 -4.37 -13.46
N VAL A 51 -1.23 -3.40 -12.99
CA VAL A 51 -0.48 -2.47 -13.86
C VAL A 51 0.48 -3.25 -14.76
N ASP A 52 1.33 -4.11 -14.19
CA ASP A 52 2.26 -4.95 -14.96
C ASP A 52 1.54 -5.78 -16.02
N ARG A 53 0.34 -6.28 -15.70
CA ARG A 53 -0.49 -7.06 -16.63
C ARG A 53 -1.03 -6.20 -17.77
N LEU A 54 -1.45 -4.97 -17.50
CA LEU A 54 -1.94 -4.03 -18.50
C LEU A 54 -0.80 -3.55 -19.40
N GLU A 55 0.36 -3.22 -18.84
CA GLU A 55 1.54 -2.82 -19.61
C GLU A 55 1.98 -3.93 -20.58
N LYS A 56 1.97 -5.19 -20.15
CA LYS A 56 2.24 -6.34 -21.03
C LYS A 56 1.21 -6.54 -22.13
N LYS A 57 -0.04 -6.13 -21.91
CA LYS A 57 -1.10 -6.18 -22.92
C LYS A 57 -1.01 -5.03 -23.92
N GLU A 58 -0.58 -3.84 -23.49
CA GLU A 58 -0.40 -2.69 -24.38
C GLU A 58 0.89 -2.78 -25.20
N ALA A 59 1.91 -3.47 -24.69
CA ALA A 59 3.17 -3.71 -25.40
C ALA A 59 3.09 -4.86 -26.45
N GLN A 60 1.93 -5.49 -26.63
CA GLN A 60 1.70 -6.64 -27.51
C GLN A 60 0.63 -6.33 -28.55
#